data_AF-A0A919U1F9-F1
#
_entry.id   AF-A0A919U1F9-F1
#
_cell.length_a   1.000
_cell.length_b   1.000
_cell.length_c   1.000
_cell.angle_alpha   90.00
_cell.angle_beta   90.00
_cell.angle_gamma   90.00
#
_symmetry.space_group_name_H-M   'P 1'
#
loop_
_entity.id
_entity.type
_entity.pdbx_description
1 polymer ?
#
loop_
_entity_poly.entity_id
_entity_poly.type
_entity_poly.pdbx_seq_one_letter_code
_entity_poly.pdbx_strand_id
1 'polypeptide(L)'
;MTAVPPGWYPDPENPTTTRWYDGQAWTEHRGPAAPVPTPPPAAFAAAPPGAYALAWGTPPAPVARGRSPLTVALIVVGCVMGGLFVVGILAAIAIPVFLNQKVKAELAELSTVTCESIAAEAVTRSQTEVTGTDVPLTSLSGLTVTDDHRANVQRPHPDGLSPVLTCTGTALWADGVTTPATVELHVDSAWQHQVSVDWDE
;
A
#
# COMPACT_ATOMS: atom_id res chain seq x y z
N MET A 1 -17.58 26.94 36.70
CA MET A 1 -17.73 26.37 35.34
C MET A 1 -18.32 24.98 35.52
N THR A 2 -19.53 24.73 35.04
CA THR A 2 -20.18 23.41 35.12
C THR A 2 -19.58 22.50 34.06
N ALA A 3 -18.81 21.49 34.49
CA ALA A 3 -18.29 20.46 33.60
C ALA A 3 -19.45 19.56 33.12
N VAL A 4 -19.48 19.26 31.82
CA VAL A 4 -20.46 18.33 31.23
C VAL A 4 -20.07 16.90 31.63
N PRO A 5 -20.95 16.13 32.27
CA PRO A 5 -20.61 14.77 32.68
C PRO A 5 -20.46 13.83 31.48
N PRO A 6 -19.65 12.77 31.59
CA PRO A 6 -19.55 11.74 30.56
C PRO A 6 -20.90 11.09 30.28
N GLY A 7 -21.22 10.85 29.00
CA GLY A 7 -22.51 10.32 28.57
C GLY A 7 -22.71 10.29 27.05
N TRP A 8 -23.87 9.77 26.62
CA TRP A 8 -24.32 9.84 25.23
C TRP A 8 -25.02 11.17 24.98
N TYR A 9 -24.58 11.89 23.95
CA TYR A 9 -25.14 13.17 23.54
C TYR A 9 -25.40 13.19 22.03
N PRO A 10 -26.29 14.07 21.52
CA PRO A 10 -26.50 14.23 20.07
C PRO A 10 -25.20 14.58 19.34
N ASP A 11 -24.89 13.89 18.25
CA ASP A 11 -23.66 14.11 17.49
C ASP A 11 -23.72 15.46 16.73
N PRO A 12 -22.79 16.41 16.99
CA PRO A 12 -22.75 17.71 16.31
C PRO A 12 -22.59 17.60 14.79
N GLU A 13 -21.97 16.52 14.30
CA GLU A 13 -21.77 16.26 12.87
C GLU A 13 -23.02 15.64 12.23
N ASN A 14 -23.82 14.89 13.00
CA ASN A 14 -25.01 14.21 12.50
C ASN A 14 -26.12 14.12 13.57
N PRO A 15 -27.16 14.97 13.51
CA PRO A 15 -28.19 15.05 14.55
C PRO A 15 -29.08 13.80 14.63
N THR A 16 -28.95 12.84 13.70
CA THR A 16 -29.69 11.57 13.71
C THR A 16 -29.01 10.47 14.51
N THR A 17 -27.83 10.74 15.07
CA THR A 17 -27.02 9.79 15.85
C THR A 17 -26.60 10.37 17.20
N THR A 18 -26.26 9.49 18.14
CA THR A 18 -25.62 9.89 19.41
C THR A 18 -24.15 9.52 19.39
N ARG A 19 -23.32 10.31 20.06
CA ARG A 19 -21.87 10.09 20.21
C ARG A 19 -21.51 10.16 21.69
N TRP A 20 -20.57 9.34 22.13
CA TRP A 20 -20.16 9.31 23.53
C TRP A 20 -19.15 10.43 23.83
N TYR A 21 -19.46 11.26 24.83
CA TYR A 21 -18.57 12.28 25.40
C TYR A 21 -17.97 11.73 26.70
N ASP A 22 -16.65 11.80 26.87
CA ASP A 22 -15.95 11.24 28.03
C ASP A 22 -15.76 12.24 29.19
N GLY A 23 -16.29 13.46 29.06
CA GLY A 23 -16.10 14.54 30.03
C GLY A 23 -14.99 15.52 29.65
N GLN A 24 -14.20 15.23 28.60
CA GLN A 24 -13.18 16.12 28.04
C GLN A 24 -13.37 16.30 26.52
N ALA A 25 -13.60 15.22 25.77
CA ALA A 25 -13.73 15.18 24.33
C ALA A 25 -14.78 14.17 23.83
N TRP A 26 -15.16 14.30 22.56
CA TRP A 26 -16.02 13.34 21.86
C TRP A 26 -15.19 12.12 21.42
N THR A 27 -15.65 10.91 21.75
CA THR A 27 -15.00 9.64 21.37
C THR A 27 -15.55 9.09 20.04
N GLU A 28 -14.94 8.07 19.45
CA GLU A 28 -15.42 7.49 18.17
C GLU A 28 -16.68 6.62 18.29
N HIS A 29 -17.14 6.33 19.52
CA HIS A 29 -18.32 5.51 19.74
C HIS A 29 -19.58 6.27 19.32
N ARG A 30 -20.27 5.76 18.28
CA ARG A 30 -21.57 6.27 17.80
C ARG A 30 -22.65 5.22 18.03
N GLY A 31 -23.83 5.68 18.46
CA GLY A 31 -25.01 4.86 18.70
C GLY A 31 -26.24 5.41 17.95
N PRO A 32 -27.25 4.58 17.67
CA PRO A 32 -28.52 5.06 17.12
C PRO A 32 -29.15 6.09 18.07
N ALA A 33 -29.79 7.12 17.53
CA ALA A 33 -30.51 8.09 18.36
C ALA A 33 -31.59 7.38 19.18
N ALA A 34 -31.63 7.68 20.49
CA ALA A 34 -32.71 7.23 21.33
C ALA A 34 -34.05 7.68 20.71
N PRO A 35 -35.07 6.81 20.65
CA PRO A 35 -36.37 7.20 20.12
C PRO A 35 -36.88 8.39 20.93
N VAL A 36 -37.08 9.53 20.26
CA VAL A 36 -37.66 10.71 20.88
C VAL A 36 -39.03 10.30 21.42
N PRO A 37 -39.33 10.50 22.71
CA PRO A 37 -40.64 10.18 23.25
C PRO A 37 -41.68 10.99 22.48
N THR A 38 -42.60 10.27 21.84
CA THR A 38 -43.72 10.86 21.12
C THR A 38 -44.49 11.74 22.10
N PRO A 39 -44.72 13.03 21.80
CA PRO A 39 -45.52 13.87 22.68
C PRO A 39 -46.90 13.24 22.90
N PRO A 40 -47.44 13.29 24.13
CA PRO A 40 -48.78 12.78 24.39
C PRO A 40 -49.77 13.45 23.44
N PRO A 41 -50.73 12.70 22.87
CA PRO A 41 -51.72 13.27 21.96
C PRO A 41 -52.41 14.43 22.67
N ALA A 42 -52.39 15.61 22.04
CA ALA A 42 -53.19 16.73 22.48
C ALA A 42 -54.64 16.25 22.59
N ALA A 43 -55.21 16.36 23.80
CA ALA A 43 -56.61 16.04 24.03
C ALA A 43 -57.46 16.98 23.17
N PHE A 44 -57.99 16.45 22.07
CA PHE A 44 -58.97 17.15 21.26
C PHE A 44 -60.21 17.40 22.14
N ALA A 45 -60.49 18.67 22.40
CA ALA A 45 -61.74 19.09 23.03
C ALA A 45 -62.92 18.55 22.21
N ALA A 46 -63.86 17.91 22.90
CA ALA A 46 -65.05 17.32 22.32
C ALA A 46 -65.88 18.37 21.56
N ALA A 47 -66.07 18.15 20.25
CA ALA A 47 -67.00 18.90 19.43
C ALA A 47 -68.45 18.48 19.75
N PRO A 48 -69.43 19.40 19.67
CA PRO A 48 -70.84 19.13 19.97
C PRO A 48 -71.48 18.12 19.00
N PRO A 49 -72.43 17.29 19.47
CA PRO A 49 -73.09 16.28 18.66
C PRO A 49 -74.15 16.93 17.76
N GLY A 50 -73.89 17.00 16.45
CA GLY A 50 -74.90 17.48 15.51
C GLY A 50 -74.37 17.92 14.15
N ALA A 51 -73.67 17.04 13.43
CA ALA A 51 -73.45 17.23 11.99
C ALA A 51 -73.41 15.86 11.31
N TYR A 52 -74.57 15.50 10.75
CA TYR A 52 -74.78 14.35 9.89
C TYR A 52 -74.04 14.54 8.56
N ALA A 53 -73.26 13.52 8.22
CA ALA A 53 -73.00 12.98 6.88
C ALA A 53 -72.81 13.96 5.71
N LEU A 54 -71.54 14.11 5.29
CA LEU A 54 -71.21 13.99 3.86
C LEU A 54 -69.90 13.20 3.69
N ALA A 55 -70.05 12.05 3.04
CA ALA A 55 -69.10 11.43 2.13
C ALA A 55 -67.65 11.22 2.63
N TRP A 56 -67.42 9.99 3.10
CA TRP A 56 -66.14 9.31 3.13
C TRP A 56 -65.49 9.29 1.74
N GLY A 57 -64.75 10.34 1.41
CA GLY A 57 -63.72 10.28 0.39
C GLY A 57 -62.53 9.56 0.98
N THR A 58 -62.43 8.25 0.77
CA THR A 58 -61.16 7.54 0.92
C THR A 58 -60.10 8.32 0.17
N PRO A 59 -59.03 8.83 0.82
CA PRO A 59 -57.91 9.39 0.08
C PRO A 59 -57.42 8.29 -0.87
N PRO A 60 -57.27 8.58 -2.17
CA PRO A 60 -56.77 7.58 -3.10
C PRO A 60 -55.43 7.08 -2.56
N ALA A 61 -55.29 5.76 -2.43
CA ALA A 61 -54.04 5.15 -2.06
C ALA A 61 -52.93 5.76 -2.95
N PRO A 62 -51.79 6.21 -2.38
CA PRO A 62 -50.72 6.78 -3.18
C PRO A 62 -50.35 5.74 -4.23
N VAL A 63 -50.67 6.06 -5.49
CA VAL A 63 -50.35 5.19 -6.62
C VAL A 63 -48.83 5.11 -6.64
N ALA A 64 -48.29 3.95 -6.25
CA ALA A 64 -46.88 3.68 -6.32
C ALA A 64 -46.46 3.86 -7.77
N ARG A 65 -45.88 5.02 -8.09
CA ARG A 65 -45.40 5.34 -9.43
C ARG A 65 -44.21 4.43 -9.67
N GLY A 66 -44.46 3.26 -10.25
CA GLY A 66 -43.45 2.31 -10.64
C GLY A 66 -42.41 3.06 -11.47
N ARG A 67 -41.18 3.13 -10.96
CA ARG A 67 -40.08 3.76 -11.70
C ARG A 67 -39.99 3.03 -13.04
N SER A 68 -39.96 3.80 -14.12
CA SER A 68 -39.86 3.20 -15.45
C SER A 68 -38.59 2.35 -15.51
N PRO A 69 -38.61 1.17 -16.17
CA PRO A 69 -37.44 0.30 -16.26
C PRO A 69 -36.22 1.02 -16.87
N LEU A 70 -36.46 2.05 -17.68
CA LEU A 70 -35.45 2.95 -18.22
C LEU A 70 -34.70 3.73 -17.12
N THR A 71 -35.42 4.28 -16.14
CA THR A 71 -34.78 4.99 -15.02
C THR A 71 -33.90 4.06 -14.20
N VAL A 72 -34.36 2.82 -13.96
CA VAL A 72 -33.56 1.81 -13.24
C VAL A 72 -32.30 1.45 -14.04
N ALA A 73 -32.43 1.20 -15.34
CA ALA A 73 -31.30 0.89 -16.21
C ALA A 73 -30.24 2.02 -16.23
N LEU A 74 -30.65 3.28 -16.32
CA LEU A 74 -29.73 4.42 -16.30
C LEU A 74 -29.00 4.56 -14.97
N ILE A 75 -29.65 4.31 -13.84
CA ILE A 75 -29.00 4.32 -12.53
C ILE A 75 -27.94 3.22 -12.45
N VAL A 76 -28.26 2.00 -12.88
CA VAL A 76 -27.30 0.88 -12.86
C VAL A 76 -26.09 1.19 -13.75
N VAL A 77 -26.31 1.68 -14.96
CA VAL A 77 -25.22 2.08 -15.88
C VAL A 77 -24.36 3.19 -15.25
N GLY A 78 -24.98 4.21 -14.66
CA GLY A 78 -24.27 5.29 -13.97
C GLY A 78 -23.41 4.80 -12.80
N CYS A 79 -23.93 3.87 -11.98
CA CYS A 79 -23.18 3.28 -10.88
C CYS A 79 -22.00 2.43 -11.37
N VAL A 80 -22.19 1.62 -12.42
CA VAL A 80 -21.12 0.81 -13.00
C VAL A 80 -20.02 1.69 -13.60
N MET A 81 -20.41 2.69 -14.41
CA MET A 81 -19.49 3.67 -14.99
C MET A 81 -18.75 4.45 -13.90
N GLY A 82 -19.46 4.93 -12.87
CA GLY A 82 -18.88 5.62 -11.74
C GLY A 82 -17.90 4.74 -10.95
N GLY A 83 -18.25 3.49 -10.71
CA GLY A 83 -17.38 2.52 -10.04
C GLY A 83 -16.10 2.25 -10.81
N LEU A 84 -16.20 2.00 -12.12
CA LEU A 84 -15.02 1.81 -12.98
C LEU A 84 -14.14 3.05 -13.04
N PHE A 85 -14.73 4.24 -13.06
CA PHE A 85 -14.00 5.51 -13.04
C PHE A 85 -13.21 5.71 -11.73
N VAL A 86 -13.83 5.43 -10.58
CA VAL A 86 -13.14 5.51 -9.27
C VAL A 86 -12.00 4.49 -9.19
N VAL A 87 -12.24 3.24 -9.62
CA VAL A 87 -11.19 2.20 -9.66
C VAL A 87 -10.04 2.61 -10.57
N GLY A 88 -10.32 3.20 -11.73
CA GLY A 88 -9.30 3.70 -12.65
C GLY A 88 -8.41 4.79 -12.02
N ILE A 89 -9.01 5.75 -11.33
CA ILE A 89 -8.25 6.81 -10.62
C ILE A 89 -7.39 6.21 -9.49
N LEU A 90 -7.96 5.29 -8.70
CA LEU A 90 -7.21 4.62 -7.63
C LEU A 90 -6.03 3.82 -8.19
N ALA A 91 -6.21 3.11 -9.30
CA ALA A 91 -5.14 2.38 -9.96
C ALA A 91 -4.03 3.31 -10.48
N ALA A 92 -4.39 4.46 -11.07
CA ALA A 92 -3.42 5.44 -11.57
C ALA A 92 -2.52 6.01 -10.46
N ILE A 93 -3.01 6.10 -9.22
CA ILE A 93 -2.23 6.55 -8.05
C ILE A 93 -1.48 5.39 -7.40
N ALA A 94 -2.13 4.22 -7.27
CA ALA A 94 -1.57 3.08 -6.56
C ALA A 94 -0.42 2.40 -7.32
N ILE A 95 -0.49 2.31 -8.65
CA ILE A 95 0.54 1.64 -9.47
C ILE A 95 1.91 2.32 -9.33
N PRO A 96 2.07 3.65 -9.51
CA PRO A 96 3.36 4.31 -9.33
C PRO A 96 3.93 4.14 -7.93
N VAL A 97 3.08 4.21 -6.89
CA VAL A 97 3.52 4.04 -5.50
C VAL A 97 4.00 2.61 -5.25
N PHE A 98 3.26 1.61 -5.72
CA PHE A 98 3.63 0.20 -5.58
C PHE A 98 4.94 -0.12 -6.31
N LEU A 99 5.13 0.39 -7.52
CA LEU A 99 6.38 0.23 -8.27
C LEU A 99 7.56 0.88 -7.53
N ASN A 100 7.37 2.08 -6.97
CA ASN A 100 8.41 2.76 -6.19
C ASN A 100 8.73 2.02 -4.87
N GLN A 101 7.73 1.38 -4.25
CA GLN A 101 7.96 0.55 -3.05
C GLN A 101 8.71 -0.73 -3.38
N LYS A 102 8.41 -1.40 -4.51
CA LYS A 102 9.14 -2.58 -4.95
C LYS A 102 10.63 -2.30 -5.15
N VAL A 103 10.96 -1.22 -5.86
CA VAL A 103 12.35 -0.80 -6.09
C VAL A 103 13.05 -0.53 -4.75
N LYS A 104 12.39 0.15 -3.80
CA LYS A 104 12.97 0.37 -2.46
C LYS A 104 13.23 -0.91 -1.68
N ALA A 105 12.35 -1.90 -1.79
CA ALA A 105 12.52 -3.19 -1.12
C ALA A 105 13.73 -3.94 -1.70
N GLU A 106 13.89 -3.96 -3.02
CA GLU A 106 15.06 -4.56 -3.70
C GLU A 106 16.35 -3.83 -3.35
N LEU A 107 16.34 -2.49 -3.31
CA LEU A 107 17.49 -1.70 -2.86
C LEU A 107 17.83 -1.91 -1.38
N ALA A 108 16.84 -2.16 -0.53
CA ALA A 108 17.07 -2.44 0.88
C ALA A 108 17.85 -3.75 1.05
N GLU A 109 17.59 -4.75 0.22
CA GLU A 109 18.36 -6.00 0.20
C GLU A 109 19.82 -5.74 -0.21
N LEU A 110 20.04 -4.98 -1.30
CA LEU A 110 21.37 -4.56 -1.76
C LEU A 110 22.15 -3.75 -0.70
N SER A 111 21.46 -3.00 0.15
CA SER A 111 22.10 -2.22 1.23
C SER A 111 22.75 -3.09 2.32
N THR A 112 22.32 -4.34 2.46
CA THR A 112 22.88 -5.30 3.43
C THR A 112 24.05 -6.10 2.87
N VAL A 113 24.28 -6.03 1.56
CA VAL A 113 25.38 -6.74 0.89
C VAL A 113 26.72 -6.15 1.34
N THR A 114 27.64 -7.04 1.69
CA THR A 114 29.00 -6.70 2.13
C THR A 114 30.02 -7.24 1.13
N CYS A 115 31.26 -6.75 1.17
CA CYS A 115 32.33 -7.33 0.35
C CYS A 115 32.53 -8.82 0.64
N GLU A 116 32.35 -9.25 1.90
CA GLU A 116 32.48 -10.64 2.32
C GLU A 116 31.41 -11.54 1.68
N SER A 117 30.16 -11.08 1.60
CA SER A 117 29.09 -11.84 0.92
C SER A 117 29.33 -11.95 -0.58
N ILE A 118 29.79 -10.87 -1.23
CA ILE A 118 30.09 -10.87 -2.67
C ILE A 118 31.27 -11.80 -2.95
N ALA A 119 32.30 -11.78 -2.10
CA ALA A 119 33.44 -12.67 -2.21
C ALA A 119 33.07 -14.15 -2.06
N ALA A 120 32.20 -14.49 -1.11
CA ALA A 120 31.72 -15.86 -0.96
C ALA A 120 30.95 -16.35 -2.21
N GLU A 121 30.13 -15.48 -2.81
CA GLU A 121 29.43 -15.77 -4.07
C GLU A 121 30.42 -15.94 -5.23
N ALA A 122 31.39 -15.03 -5.37
CA ALA A 122 32.43 -15.11 -6.39
C ALA A 122 33.22 -16.41 -6.34
N VAL A 123 33.64 -16.83 -5.13
CA VAL A 123 34.32 -18.10 -4.90
C VAL A 123 33.43 -19.28 -5.28
N THR A 124 32.17 -19.27 -4.85
CA THR A 124 31.20 -20.34 -5.16
C THR A 124 31.00 -20.46 -6.67
N ARG A 125 30.80 -19.33 -7.36
CA ARG A 125 30.59 -19.29 -8.81
C ARG A 125 31.84 -19.78 -9.55
N SER A 126 33.02 -19.30 -9.19
CA SER A 126 34.29 -19.75 -9.78
C SER A 126 34.47 -21.26 -9.64
N GLN A 127 34.17 -21.83 -8.46
CA GLN A 127 34.29 -23.28 -8.26
C GLN A 127 33.27 -24.09 -9.06
N THR A 128 32.09 -23.54 -9.35
CA THR A 128 31.03 -24.25 -10.09
C THR A 128 31.11 -24.09 -11.61
N GLU A 129 31.60 -22.94 -12.09
CA GLU A 129 31.58 -22.57 -13.51
C GLU A 129 32.91 -22.79 -14.22
N VAL A 130 34.02 -22.87 -13.48
CA VAL A 130 35.34 -23.15 -14.08
C VAL A 130 35.31 -24.54 -14.71
N THR A 131 35.51 -24.57 -16.03
CA THR A 131 35.64 -25.79 -16.82
C THR A 131 36.94 -25.75 -17.60
N GLY A 132 37.58 -26.90 -17.80
CA GLY A 132 38.82 -26.98 -18.56
C GLY A 132 40.07 -26.75 -17.71
N THR A 133 40.96 -25.86 -18.17
CA THR A 133 42.31 -25.66 -17.61
C THR A 133 42.43 -24.49 -16.65
N ASP A 134 41.36 -23.73 -16.44
CA ASP A 134 41.41 -22.54 -15.59
C ASP A 134 41.55 -22.95 -14.11
N VAL A 135 42.29 -22.16 -13.35
CA VAL A 135 42.49 -22.39 -11.91
C VAL A 135 41.36 -21.71 -11.15
N PRO A 136 40.53 -22.45 -10.39
CA PRO A 136 39.41 -21.84 -9.68
C PRO A 136 39.88 -20.99 -8.49
N LEU A 137 39.11 -19.94 -8.23
CA LEU A 137 39.28 -19.09 -7.06
C LEU A 137 38.89 -19.87 -5.79
N THR A 138 39.80 -19.91 -4.81
CA THR A 138 39.59 -20.65 -3.56
C THR A 138 39.12 -19.74 -2.43
N SER A 139 39.67 -18.54 -2.30
CA SER A 139 39.20 -17.56 -1.32
C SER A 139 39.54 -16.13 -1.73
N LEU A 140 38.82 -15.18 -1.14
CA LEU A 140 39.10 -13.74 -1.22
C LEU A 140 39.17 -13.21 0.21
N SER A 141 40.21 -12.43 0.51
CA SER A 141 40.47 -11.91 1.86
C SER A 141 40.97 -10.48 1.83
N GLY A 142 40.91 -9.80 2.98
CA GLY A 142 41.39 -8.42 3.11
C GLY A 142 40.58 -7.42 2.26
N LEU A 143 39.30 -7.70 2.04
CA LEU A 143 38.46 -6.88 1.17
C LEU A 143 38.14 -5.53 1.80
N THR A 144 38.29 -4.48 1.02
CA THR A 144 37.94 -3.10 1.40
C THR A 144 37.07 -2.48 0.31
N VAL A 145 36.04 -1.75 0.70
CA VAL A 145 35.17 -1.02 -0.24
C VAL A 145 35.96 0.13 -0.84
N THR A 146 36.10 0.15 -2.17
CA THR A 146 36.73 1.25 -2.90
C THR A 146 35.70 2.19 -3.51
N ASP A 147 34.56 1.66 -3.96
CA ASP A 147 33.45 2.46 -4.47
C ASP A 147 32.11 1.89 -4.02
N ASP A 148 31.19 2.77 -3.61
CA ASP A 148 29.85 2.41 -3.14
C ASP A 148 28.80 3.32 -3.81
N HIS A 149 28.16 2.76 -4.83
CA HIS A 149 27.14 3.44 -5.60
C HIS A 149 25.72 3.11 -5.14
N ARG A 150 25.53 2.32 -4.07
CA ARG A 150 24.21 1.83 -3.64
C ARG A 150 23.16 2.93 -3.43
N ALA A 151 23.58 4.11 -2.99
CA ALA A 151 22.68 5.26 -2.78
C ALA A 151 22.15 5.87 -4.10
N ASN A 152 22.87 5.67 -5.22
CA ASN A 152 22.62 6.34 -6.49
C ASN A 152 22.38 5.36 -7.65
N VAL A 153 22.27 4.05 -7.37
CA VAL A 153 22.01 3.04 -8.39
C VAL A 153 20.71 3.37 -9.12
N GLN A 154 20.80 3.44 -10.44
CA GLN A 154 19.67 3.58 -11.34
C GLN A 154 19.54 2.31 -12.17
N ARG A 155 18.30 2.01 -12.61
CA ARG A 155 18.09 0.89 -13.52
C ARG A 155 18.88 1.14 -14.81
N PRO A 156 19.79 0.22 -15.20
CA PRO A 156 20.54 0.36 -16.44
C PRO A 156 19.65 0.15 -17.67
N HIS A 157 20.18 0.46 -18.85
CA HIS A 157 19.58 0.07 -20.13
C HIS A 157 19.38 -1.46 -20.18
N PRO A 158 18.40 -2.01 -20.94
CA PRO A 158 18.18 -3.45 -21.08
C PRO A 158 19.43 -4.33 -21.21
N ASP A 159 20.43 -3.87 -21.97
CA ASP A 159 21.69 -4.59 -22.24
C ASP A 159 22.88 -4.05 -21.42
N GLY A 160 22.62 -3.18 -20.45
CA GLY A 160 23.64 -2.53 -19.63
C GLY A 160 23.74 -3.13 -18.24
N LEU A 161 24.93 -3.00 -17.66
CA LEU A 161 25.20 -3.26 -16.26
C LEU A 161 25.42 -1.92 -15.55
N SER A 162 24.90 -1.80 -14.33
CA SER A 162 25.21 -0.66 -13.45
C SER A 162 26.08 -1.13 -12.29
N PRO A 163 27.23 -0.51 -12.04
CA PRO A 163 28.05 -0.84 -10.88
C PRO A 163 27.33 -0.42 -9.60
N VAL A 164 27.39 -1.29 -8.59
CA VAL A 164 26.73 -1.10 -7.28
C VAL A 164 27.76 -0.93 -6.17
N LEU A 165 28.72 -1.86 -6.09
CA LEU A 165 29.73 -1.90 -5.04
C LEU A 165 31.01 -2.50 -5.60
N THR A 166 32.13 -1.83 -5.38
CA THR A 166 33.46 -2.30 -5.76
C THR A 166 34.30 -2.52 -4.51
N CYS A 167 34.91 -3.70 -4.42
CA CYS A 167 35.74 -4.11 -3.32
C CYS A 167 37.11 -4.56 -3.84
N THR A 168 38.20 -4.18 -3.20
CA THR A 168 39.55 -4.66 -3.53
C THR A 168 40.11 -5.49 -2.40
N GLY A 169 40.85 -6.55 -2.72
CA GLY A 169 41.45 -7.46 -1.74
C GLY A 169 42.48 -8.39 -2.36
N THR A 170 42.69 -9.54 -1.74
CA THR A 170 43.63 -10.57 -2.20
C THR A 170 42.89 -11.86 -2.51
N ALA A 171 42.99 -12.31 -3.75
CA ALA A 171 42.52 -13.61 -4.22
C ALA A 171 43.56 -14.69 -3.91
N LEU A 172 43.10 -15.87 -3.50
CA LEU A 172 43.90 -17.10 -3.41
C LEU A 172 43.30 -18.12 -4.38
N TRP A 173 44.13 -18.60 -5.30
CA TRP A 173 43.77 -19.55 -6.34
C TRP A 173 44.07 -20.99 -5.91
N ALA A 174 43.46 -21.98 -6.57
CA ALA A 174 43.61 -23.39 -6.21
C ALA A 174 45.04 -23.95 -6.41
N ASP A 175 45.87 -23.27 -7.20
CA ASP A 175 47.30 -23.55 -7.35
C ASP A 175 48.16 -22.97 -6.20
N GLY A 176 47.53 -22.22 -5.27
CA GLY A 176 48.18 -21.58 -4.14
C GLY A 176 48.74 -20.19 -4.43
N VAL A 177 48.58 -19.66 -5.65
CA VAL A 177 49.01 -18.30 -6.01
C VAL A 177 48.06 -17.30 -5.36
N THR A 178 48.61 -16.17 -4.90
CA THR A 178 47.83 -15.04 -4.38
C THR A 178 48.02 -13.82 -5.28
N THR A 179 46.93 -13.23 -5.75
CA THR A 179 46.96 -12.00 -6.57
C THR A 179 46.08 -10.91 -5.96
N PRO A 180 46.42 -9.62 -6.14
CA PRO A 180 45.46 -8.55 -5.88
C PRO A 180 44.27 -8.72 -6.84
N ALA A 181 43.06 -8.55 -6.31
CA ALA A 181 41.84 -8.69 -7.10
C ALA A 181 40.82 -7.61 -6.73
N THR A 182 40.07 -7.19 -7.73
CA THR A 182 38.93 -6.28 -7.61
C THR A 182 37.66 -7.09 -7.86
N VAL A 183 36.72 -7.02 -6.93
CA VAL A 183 35.42 -7.68 -7.02
C VAL A 183 34.37 -6.61 -7.19
N GLU A 184 33.61 -6.70 -8.27
CA GLU A 184 32.57 -5.74 -8.60
C GLU A 184 31.20 -6.42 -8.56
N LEU A 185 30.27 -5.77 -7.85
CA LEU A 185 28.86 -6.10 -7.89
C LEU A 185 28.18 -5.19 -8.90
N HIS A 186 27.60 -5.80 -9.93
CA HIS A 186 26.77 -5.14 -10.92
C HIS A 186 25.31 -5.54 -10.75
N VAL A 187 24.40 -4.70 -11.23
CA VAL A 187 22.99 -5.07 -11.41
C VAL A 187 22.58 -4.84 -12.86
N ASP A 188 21.74 -5.72 -13.38
CA ASP A 188 21.17 -5.60 -14.72
C ASP A 188 19.81 -4.86 -14.73
N SER A 189 19.17 -4.82 -15.90
CA SER A 189 17.86 -4.16 -16.08
C SER A 189 16.70 -4.89 -15.38
N ALA A 190 16.89 -6.15 -15.02
CA ALA A 190 15.97 -6.99 -14.27
C ALA A 190 16.27 -7.01 -12.76
N TRP A 191 17.21 -6.18 -12.28
CA TRP A 191 17.69 -6.13 -10.90
C TRP A 191 18.34 -7.44 -10.43
N GLN A 192 18.80 -8.30 -11.36
CA GLN A 192 19.63 -9.43 -11.00
C GLN A 192 21.05 -8.92 -10.73
N HIS A 193 21.65 -9.37 -9.62
CA HIS A 193 23.03 -9.06 -9.34
C HIS A 193 23.97 -9.96 -10.13
N GLN A 194 25.07 -9.40 -10.59
CA GLN A 194 26.15 -10.11 -11.24
C GLN A 194 27.45 -9.74 -10.56
N VAL A 195 28.17 -10.75 -10.08
CA VAL A 195 29.50 -10.57 -9.51
C VAL A 195 30.54 -10.85 -10.59
N SER A 196 31.46 -9.92 -10.78
CA SER A 196 32.66 -10.08 -11.58
C SER A 196 33.90 -9.93 -10.72
N VAL A 197 34.93 -10.74 -11.01
CA VAL A 197 36.24 -10.64 -10.37
C VAL A 197 37.22 -10.27 -11.46
N ASP A 198 37.97 -9.19 -11.23
CA ASP A 198 39.05 -8.72 -12.08
C ASP A 198 40.38 -8.84 -11.33
N TRP A 199 41.43 -9.26 -12.02
CA TRP A 199 42.76 -9.44 -11.43
C TRP A 199 43.84 -9.08 -12.46
N ASP A 200 44.93 -8.49 -11.98
CA ASP A 200 46.09 -8.24 -12.82
C ASP A 200 46.83 -9.57 -13.05
N GLU A 201 46.87 -10.03 -14.31
CA GLU A 201 47.64 -11.20 -14.77
C GLU A 201 49.16 -10.94 -14.85
#